data_AF-A0A512DRE4-F1
#
_entry.id   AF-A0A512DRE4-F1
#
_cell.length_a   1.000
_cell.length_b   1.000
_cell.length_c   1.000
_cell.angle_alpha   90.00
_cell.angle_beta   90.00
_cell.angle_gamma   90.00
#
_symmetry.space_group_name_H-M   'P 1'
#
loop_
_entity.id
_entity.type
_entity.pdbx_description
1 polymer ?
#
loop_
_entity_poly.entity_id
_entity_poly.type
_entity_poly.pdbx_seq_one_letter_code
_entity_poly.pdbx_strand_id
1 'polypeptide(L)' 'MIGRQVAGVINFPAKQIGKFMSEVLVLGFPDADGEVVLVAPERQVPNGGRLY' A
#
# COMPACT_ATOMS: atom_id res chain seq x y z
N MET A 1 0.55 -0.93 12.51
CA MET A 1 1.40 -0.85 11.30
C MET A 1 2.56 0.15 11.41
N ILE A 2 2.93 0.64 12.60
CA ILE A 2 4.02 1.63 12.70
C ILE A 2 5.35 0.95 12.33
N GLY A 3 6.13 1.58 11.45
CA GLY A 3 7.46 1.12 11.03
C GLY A 3 7.50 0.07 9.91
N ARG A 4 6.35 -0.38 9.37
CA ARG A 4 6.32 -1.35 8.26
C ARG A 4 6.40 -0.63 6.90
N GLN A 5 7.29 -1.09 6.01
CA GLN A 5 7.32 -0.64 4.62
C GLN A 5 6.24 -1.36 3.79
N VAL A 6 5.61 -0.61 2.89
CA VAL A 6 4.55 -1.10 2.00
C VAL A 6 4.78 -0.59 0.57
N ALA A 7 4.19 -1.26 -0.41
CA ALA A 7 4.08 -0.74 -1.78
C ALA A 7 2.72 -0.04 -1.98
N GLY A 8 2.70 1.01 -2.81
CA GLY A 8 1.48 1.74 -3.10
C GLY A 8 1.52 2.46 -4.44
N VAL A 9 0.36 2.64 -5.05
CA VAL A 9 0.18 3.51 -6.23
C VAL A 9 -0.07 4.94 -5.73
N ILE A 10 0.76 5.87 -6.20
CA ILE A 10 0.79 7.26 -5.71
C ILE A 10 0.22 8.29 -6.71
N ASN A 11 -0.13 7.86 -7.92
CA ASN A 11 -0.56 8.74 -9.01
C ASN A 11 -2.03 8.54 -9.41
N PHE A 12 -2.83 7.88 -8.57
CA PHE A 12 -4.27 7.84 -8.78
C PHE A 12 -4.91 9.16 -8.35
N PRO A 13 -6.03 9.55 -9.00
CA PRO A 13 -6.87 10.60 -8.46
C PRO A 13 -7.26 10.28 -7.01
N ALA A 14 -7.31 11.31 -6.16
CA ALA A 14 -7.71 11.13 -4.77
C ALA A 14 -9.10 10.49 -4.68
N LYS A 15 -9.25 9.50 -3.81
CA LYS A 15 -10.47 8.69 -3.66
C LYS A 15 -11.16 9.03 -2.35
N GLN A 16 -12.40 9.49 -2.44
CA GLN A 16 -13.26 9.68 -1.27
C GLN A 16 -13.68 8.32 -0.69
N ILE A 17 -13.46 8.13 0.61
CA ILE A 17 -13.84 6.94 1.38
C ILE A 17 -14.56 7.42 2.65
N GLY A 18 -15.89 7.42 2.61
CA GLY A 18 -16.69 7.97 3.70
C GLY A 18 -16.37 9.46 3.90
N LYS A 19 -15.80 9.82 5.05
CA LYS A 19 -15.34 11.19 5.38
C LYS A 19 -13.85 11.43 5.12
N PHE A 20 -13.12 10.41 4.68
CA PHE A 20 -11.68 10.45 4.45
C PHE A 20 -11.36 10.58 2.96
N MET A 21 -10.36 11.37 2.61
CA MET A 21 -9.85 11.46 1.25
C MET A 21 -8.53 10.71 1.17
N SER A 22 -8.49 9.62 0.39
CA SER A 22 -7.29 8.80 0.19
C SER A 22 -6.50 9.29 -1.02
N GLU A 23 -5.23 9.61 -0.83
CA GLU A 23 -4.33 10.05 -1.93
C GLU A 23 -3.50 8.91 -2.53
N VAL A 24 -3.50 7.75 -1.88
CA VAL A 24 -2.73 6.57 -2.29
C VAL A 24 -3.58 5.31 -2.24
N LEU A 25 -3.17 4.30 -3.00
CA LEU A 25 -3.67 2.92 -2.88
C LEU A 25 -2.54 2.04 -2.36
N VAL A 26 -2.66 1.50 -1.15
CA VAL A 26 -1.72 0.50 -0.61
C VAL A 26 -2.00 -0.87 -1.24
N LEU A 27 -0.95 -1.58 -1.67
CA LEU A 27 -1.05 -2.84 -2.40
C LEU A 27 -1.03 -4.06 -1.47
N GLY A 28 -1.82 -5.07 -1.83
CA GLY A 28 -1.89 -6.35 -1.13
C GLY A 28 -2.56 -7.43 -1.99
N PHE A 29 -2.47 -8.68 -1.53
CA PHE A 29 -3.14 -9.84 -2.11
C PHE A 29 -4.10 -10.44 -1.07
N PRO A 30 -5.23 -11.04 -1.47
CA PRO A 30 -6.01 -11.87 -0.55
C PRO A 30 -5.25 -13.15 -0.19
N ASP A 31 -5.32 -13.58 1.07
CA ASP A 31 -4.94 -14.93 1.46
C ASP A 31 -6.09 -15.94 1.25
N ALA A 32 -5.92 -17.15 1.78
CA ALA A 32 -6.90 -18.22 1.65
C ALA A 32 -8.24 -17.91 2.34
N ASP A 33 -8.24 -17.04 3.34
CA ASP A 33 -9.44 -16.63 4.09
C ASP A 33 -10.04 -15.32 3.54
N GLY A 34 -9.42 -14.73 2.51
CA GLY A 34 -9.84 -13.48 1.89
C GLY A 34 -9.31 -12.23 2.59
N GLU A 35 -8.45 -12.39 3.59
CA GLU A 35 -7.83 -11.29 4.32
C GLU A 35 -6.66 -10.69 3.53
N VAL A 36 -6.40 -9.39 3.72
CA VAL A 36 -5.40 -8.66 2.92
C VAL A 36 -4.00 -8.85 3.47
N VAL A 37 -3.13 -9.50 2.68
CA VAL A 37 -1.69 -9.58 2.91
C VAL A 37 -0.98 -8.47 2.14
N LEU A 38 -0.32 -7.56 2.88
CA LEU A 38 0.35 -6.40 2.31
C LEU A 38 1.61 -6.77 1.52
N VAL A 39 1.77 -6.14 0.35
CA VAL A 39 3.04 -6.14 -0.38
C VAL A 39 4.07 -5.32 0.40
N ALA A 40 5.22 -5.94 0.66
CA ALA A 40 6.36 -5.31 1.31
C ALA A 40 7.66 -5.76 0.62
N PRO A 41 8.70 -4.92 0.62
CA PRO A 41 10.02 -5.35 0.16
C PRO A 41 10.58 -6.42 1.12
N GLU A 42 11.31 -7.40 0.57
CA GLU A 42 11.91 -8.50 1.34
C GLU A 42 12.95 -8.02 2.37
N ARG A 43 13.57 -6.87 2.11
CA ARG A 43 14.52 -6.18 2.99
C ARG A 43 14.23 -4.69 3.01
N GLN A 44 14.76 -3.98 4.00
CA GLN A 44 14.60 -2.53 4.06
C GLN A 44 15.23 -1.86 2.85
N VAL A 45 14.50 -0.90 2.28
CA VAL A 45 14.94 -0.06 1.16
C VAL A 45 14.63 1.40 1.46
N PRO A 46 15.25 2.38 0.77
CA PRO A 46 14.85 3.78 0.94
C PRO A 46 13.36 4.00 0.60
N ASN A 47 12.68 4.83 1.40
CA ASN A 47 11.29 5.20 1.12
C ASN A 47 11.18 6.02 -0.17
N GLY A 48 10.12 5.79 -0.95
CA GLY A 48 9.89 6.45 -2.24
C GLY A 48 10.57 5.75 -3.43
N GLY A 49 11.17 4.58 -3.23
CA GLY A 49 11.65 3.74 -4.32
C GLY A 49 10.53 3.37 -5.30
N ARG A 50 10.82 3.46 -6.60
CA ARG A 50 9.85 3.11 -7.65
C ARG A 50 9.77 1.59 -7.78
N LEU A 51 8.56 1.04 -7.75
CA LEU A 51 8.30 -0.34 -8.12
C LEU A 51 8.41 -0.50 -9.64
N TYR A 52 9.04 -1.58 -10.10
CA TYR A 52 9.23 -1.91 -11.51
C TYR A 52 8.58 -3.27 -11.81
#